data_AF-A0A0X3SML0-F1
#
_entry.id   AF-A0A0X3SML0-F1
#
_cell.length_a   1.000
_cell.length_b   1.000
_cell.length_c   1.000
_cell.angle_alpha   90.00
_cell.angle_beta   90.00
_cell.angle_gamma   90.00
#
_symmetry.space_group_name_H-M   'P 1'
#
loop_
_entity.id
_entity.type
_entity.pdbx_description
1 polymer ?
#
loop_
_entity_poly.entity_id
_entity_poly.type
_entity_poly.pdbx_seq_one_letter_code
_entity_poly.pdbx_strand_id
1 'polypeptide(L)'
;MVISNAATGNKNVKSLVYVDAYIPAAGETLGQLTGAEEGSALNVPDPGTVFNFVPISNGGGNVDLYVNPELFAQIFAAVIDPHKAAVLAASQRPLAASALEEPSGAPATPAEQTYLANRAHAHTLKINAPHLSMVAKPNVVTDLITDAARH
;
A
#
# COMPACT_ATOMS: atom_id res chain seq x y z
N MET A 1 -7.72 -0.88 8.73
CA MET A 1 -6.95 -2.09 9.12
C MET A 1 -5.75 -2.22 8.20
N VAL A 2 -4.54 -2.12 8.76
CA VAL A 2 -3.26 -2.26 8.03
C VAL A 2 -2.65 -3.64 8.30
N ILE A 3 -1.76 -4.12 7.43
CA ILE A 3 -1.07 -5.43 7.55
C ILE A 3 -0.38 -5.56 8.93
N SER A 4 0.15 -4.47 9.48
CA SER A 4 0.80 -4.42 10.80
C SER A 4 -0.10 -4.80 11.97
N ASN A 5 -1.43 -4.73 11.80
CA ASN A 5 -2.39 -5.10 12.83
C ASN A 5 -2.81 -6.57 12.74
N ALA A 6 -2.54 -7.23 11.60
CA ALA A 6 -3.04 -8.58 11.32
C ALA A 6 -2.40 -9.67 12.20
N ALA A 7 -1.19 -9.43 12.70
CA ALA A 7 -0.49 -10.35 13.59
C ALA A 7 -0.90 -10.22 15.07
N THR A 8 -1.48 -9.08 15.47
CA THR A 8 -1.74 -8.79 16.89
C THR A 8 -2.68 -9.83 17.51
N GLY A 9 -2.18 -10.58 18.49
CA GLY A 9 -2.94 -11.62 19.21
C GLY A 9 -3.14 -12.94 18.43
N ASN A 10 -2.60 -13.08 17.22
CA ASN A 10 -2.79 -14.27 16.39
C ASN A 10 -1.51 -15.13 16.30
N LYS A 11 -1.47 -16.19 17.12
CA LYS A 11 -0.33 -17.12 17.20
C LYS A 11 -0.10 -17.98 15.95
N ASN A 12 -1.04 -17.98 15.00
CA ASN A 12 -0.91 -18.73 13.74
C ASN A 12 -0.22 -17.92 12.63
N VAL A 13 0.03 -16.63 12.85
CA VAL A 13 0.77 -15.79 11.90
C VAL A 13 2.27 -16.11 12.05
N LYS A 14 2.86 -16.66 11.00
CA LYS A 14 4.30 -16.94 10.95
C LYS A 14 5.12 -15.71 10.57
N SER A 15 4.66 -15.00 9.53
CA SER A 15 5.35 -13.87 8.92
C SER A 15 4.34 -12.87 8.34
N LEU A 16 4.74 -11.59 8.28
CA LEU A 16 4.02 -10.55 7.54
C LEU A 16 4.84 -10.16 6.31
N VAL A 17 4.21 -10.14 5.13
CA VAL A 17 4.86 -9.72 3.88
C VAL A 17 4.21 -8.42 3.41
N TYR A 18 5.03 -7.41 3.18
CA TYR A 18 4.61 -6.09 2.70
C TYR A 18 5.11 -5.92 1.27
N VAL A 19 4.19 -5.72 0.33
CA VAL A 19 4.49 -5.50 -1.10
C VAL A 19 3.78 -4.23 -1.52
N ASP A 20 4.54 -3.22 -1.97
CA ASP A 20 4.02 -1.90 -2.35
C ASP A 20 3.12 -1.27 -1.27
N ALA A 21 3.39 -1.58 0.00
CA ALA A 21 2.50 -1.30 1.13
C ALA A 21 3.06 -0.24 2.08
N TYR A 22 2.15 0.53 2.67
CA TYR A 22 2.47 1.37 3.83
C TYR A 22 2.65 0.52 5.10
N ILE A 23 3.57 0.96 5.97
CA ILE A 23 3.86 0.33 7.27
C ILE A 23 3.81 1.41 8.37
N PRO A 24 2.62 1.96 8.70
CA PRO A 24 2.51 3.03 9.69
C PRO A 24 2.79 2.54 11.11
N ALA A 25 3.48 3.37 11.89
CA ALA A 25 3.53 3.27 13.34
C ALA A 25 2.18 3.67 13.97
N ALA A 26 2.01 3.40 15.26
CA ALA A 26 0.80 3.78 15.99
C ALA A 26 0.58 5.31 15.91
N GLY A 27 -0.62 5.72 15.51
CA GLY A 27 -1.00 7.13 15.40
C GLY A 27 -0.63 7.80 14.07
N GLU A 28 0.20 7.19 13.22
CA GLU A 28 0.51 7.72 11.89
C GLU A 28 -0.64 7.45 10.91
N THR A 29 -0.82 8.37 9.95
CA THR A 29 -1.83 8.25 8.90
C THR A 29 -1.18 7.93 7.55
N LEU A 30 -1.95 7.34 6.62
CA LEU A 30 -1.42 7.03 5.28
C LEU A 30 -1.12 8.30 4.48
N GLY A 31 -1.89 9.37 4.68
CA GLY A 31 -1.64 10.67 4.06
C GLY A 31 -0.28 11.24 4.46
N GLN A 32 0.11 11.12 5.74
CA GLN A 32 1.44 11.51 6.20
C GLN A 32 2.55 10.71 5.52
N LEU A 33 2.39 9.38 5.43
CA LEU A 33 3.38 8.51 4.79
C LEU A 33 3.48 8.72 3.27
N THR A 34 2.38 9.09 2.61
CA THR A 34 2.36 9.38 1.16
C THR A 34 3.28 10.56 0.81
N GLY A 35 3.46 11.50 1.74
CA GLY A 35 4.30 12.68 1.58
C GLY A 35 5.58 12.71 2.42
N ALA A 36 5.93 11.59 3.07
CA ALA A 36 7.06 11.53 4.01
C ALA A 36 8.43 11.64 3.33
N GLU A 37 8.51 11.29 2.05
CA GLU A 37 9.73 11.33 1.23
C GLU A 37 9.51 12.19 -0.03
N GLU A 38 10.57 12.78 -0.56
CA GLU A 38 10.50 13.52 -1.82
C GLU A 38 10.17 12.59 -3.01
N GLY A 39 9.39 13.10 -3.97
CA GLY A 39 9.13 12.41 -5.25
C GLY A 39 7.82 11.62 -5.33
N SER A 40 6.98 11.64 -4.30
CA SER A 40 5.63 11.06 -4.39
C SER A 40 4.78 11.80 -5.42
N ALA A 41 4.38 11.10 -6.48
CA ALA A 41 3.50 11.65 -7.52
C ALA A 41 2.06 11.88 -7.06
N LEU A 42 1.70 11.42 -5.85
CA LEU A 42 0.38 11.60 -5.25
C LEU A 42 0.36 12.73 -4.20
N ASN A 43 1.53 13.16 -3.71
CA ASN A 43 1.65 14.27 -2.76
C ASN A 43 1.85 15.59 -3.52
N VAL A 44 0.76 16.15 -4.03
CA VAL A 44 0.77 17.39 -4.82
C VAL A 44 -0.03 18.50 -4.11
N PRO A 45 0.27 19.79 -4.35
CA PRO A 45 -0.44 20.89 -3.70
C PRO A 45 -1.96 20.92 -3.94
N ASP A 46 -2.39 20.48 -5.12
CA ASP A 46 -3.80 20.32 -5.47
C ASP A 46 -4.11 18.85 -5.79
N PRO A 47 -4.68 18.09 -4.83
CA PRO A 47 -5.06 16.69 -5.02
C PRO A 47 -6.03 16.47 -6.19
N GLY A 48 -6.82 17.48 -6.60
CA GLY A 48 -7.72 17.40 -7.77
C GLY A 48 -6.99 17.23 -9.10
N THR A 49 -5.68 17.47 -9.13
CA THR A 49 -4.86 17.22 -10.32
C THR A 49 -4.51 15.74 -10.50
N VAL A 50 -4.54 14.95 -9.43
CA VAL A 50 -4.14 13.53 -9.45
C VAL A 50 -5.26 12.56 -9.06
N PHE A 51 -6.31 13.05 -8.40
CA PHE A 51 -7.47 12.27 -8.00
C PHE A 51 -8.78 12.80 -8.58
N ASN A 52 -9.63 11.86 -8.99
CA ASN A 52 -11.05 12.09 -9.20
C ASN A 52 -11.79 11.78 -7.89
N PHE A 53 -12.57 12.75 -7.41
CA PHE A 53 -13.38 12.65 -6.21
C PHE A 53 -14.80 12.22 -6.57
N VAL A 54 -15.27 11.11 -6.00
CA VAL A 54 -16.61 10.57 -6.25
C VAL A 54 -17.40 10.55 -4.94
N PRO A 55 -18.55 11.25 -4.83
CA PRO A 55 -19.34 11.23 -3.61
C PRO A 55 -19.82 9.83 -3.22
N ILE A 56 -19.66 9.47 -1.95
CA ILE A 56 -20.21 8.22 -1.42
C ILE A 56 -21.64 8.47 -0.96
N SER A 57 -22.60 7.78 -1.59
CA SER A 57 -24.01 7.87 -1.18
C SER A 57 -24.18 7.43 0.27
N ASN A 58 -24.82 8.27 1.10
CA ASN A 58 -24.92 8.08 2.55
C ASN A 58 -23.57 7.96 3.29
N GLY A 59 -22.47 8.42 2.69
CA GLY A 59 -21.11 8.28 3.23
C GLY A 59 -20.72 9.32 4.28
N GLY A 60 -21.67 10.04 4.87
CA GLY A 60 -21.37 11.04 5.92
C GLY A 60 -20.48 12.21 5.46
N GLY A 61 -20.52 12.57 4.17
CA GLY A 61 -19.66 13.61 3.58
C GLY A 61 -18.32 13.09 3.05
N ASN A 62 -18.05 11.80 3.18
CA ASN A 62 -16.86 11.17 2.62
C ASN A 62 -16.97 10.99 1.10
N VAL A 63 -15.81 10.89 0.45
CA VAL A 63 -15.66 10.75 -0.99
C VAL A 63 -14.68 9.63 -1.31
N ASP A 64 -14.95 8.91 -2.38
CA ASP A 64 -14.06 7.94 -2.96
C ASP A 64 -13.01 8.65 -3.83
N LEU A 65 -11.75 8.29 -3.62
CA LEU A 65 -10.61 8.74 -4.41
C LEU A 65 -10.28 7.68 -5.44
N TYR A 66 -10.27 8.08 -6.71
CA TYR A 66 -9.70 7.32 -7.82
C TYR A 66 -8.50 8.08 -8.34
N VAL A 67 -7.38 7.41 -8.62
CA VAL A 67 -6.29 8.07 -9.37
C VAL A 67 -6.85 8.41 -10.74
N ASN A 68 -6.58 9.63 -11.21
CA ASN A 68 -6.97 10.08 -12.54
C ASN A 68 -6.51 9.01 -13.56
N PRO A 69 -7.43 8.38 -14.33
CA PRO A 69 -7.08 7.31 -15.26
C PRO A 69 -6.02 7.71 -16.28
N GLU A 70 -5.94 8.98 -16.66
CA GLU A 70 -4.92 9.51 -17.58
C GLU A 70 -3.51 9.49 -16.95
N LEU A 71 -3.42 9.61 -15.63
CA LEU A 71 -2.15 9.61 -14.88
C LEU A 71 -1.83 8.23 -14.28
N PHE A 72 -2.79 7.32 -14.21
CA PHE A 72 -2.63 6.01 -13.56
C PHE A 72 -1.42 5.23 -14.08
N ALA A 73 -1.27 5.16 -15.41
CA ALA A 73 -0.17 4.40 -16.01
C ALA A 73 1.20 4.97 -15.62
N GLN A 74 1.33 6.30 -15.59
CA GLN A 74 2.57 6.97 -15.19
C GLN A 74 2.89 6.74 -13.71
N ILE A 75 1.88 6.79 -12.84
CA ILE A 75 2.07 6.75 -11.39
C ILE A 75 2.23 5.31 -10.88
N PHE A 76 1.41 4.37 -11.35
CA PHE A 76 1.31 3.01 -10.79
C PHE A 76 1.87 1.93 -11.70
N ALA A 77 1.72 2.08 -13.02
CA ALA A 77 1.89 1.00 -13.98
C ALA A 77 3.04 1.27 -14.98
N ALA A 78 4.04 2.06 -14.59
CA ALA A 78 5.18 2.33 -15.45
C ALA A 78 5.77 0.99 -15.93
N VAL A 79 6.12 0.88 -17.21
CA VAL A 79 6.61 -0.36 -17.86
C VAL A 79 5.65 -1.55 -17.95
N ILE A 80 4.36 -1.39 -17.62
CA ILE A 80 3.30 -2.36 -17.96
C ILE A 80 2.76 -2.06 -19.38
N ASP A 81 2.36 -3.10 -20.11
CA ASP A 81 1.69 -2.95 -21.41
C ASP A 81 0.52 -1.93 -21.36
N PRO A 82 0.42 -0.98 -22.30
CA PRO A 82 -0.57 0.09 -22.24
C PRO A 82 -2.02 -0.39 -22.22
N HIS A 83 -2.36 -1.46 -22.94
CA HIS A 83 -3.72 -2.01 -22.90
C HIS A 83 -4.03 -2.60 -21.53
N LYS A 84 -3.07 -3.31 -20.94
CA LYS A 84 -3.20 -3.83 -19.57
C LYS A 84 -3.28 -2.69 -18.54
N ALA A 85 -2.47 -1.65 -18.67
CA ALA A 85 -2.52 -0.48 -17.80
C ALA A 85 -3.87 0.24 -17.88
N ALA A 86 -4.45 0.38 -19.07
CA ALA A 86 -5.78 0.95 -19.26
C ALA A 86 -6.88 0.11 -18.59
N VAL A 87 -6.81 -1.23 -18.70
CA VAL A 87 -7.73 -2.13 -17.99
C VAL A 87 -7.60 -1.94 -16.47
N LEU A 88 -6.37 -1.90 -15.95
CA LEU A 88 -6.10 -1.70 -14.52
C LEU A 88 -6.62 -0.35 -14.01
N ALA A 89 -6.42 0.73 -14.79
CA ALA A 89 -6.94 2.06 -14.49
C ALA A 89 -8.48 2.09 -14.47
N ALA A 90 -9.13 1.38 -15.39
CA ALA A 90 -10.59 1.27 -15.44
C ALA A 90 -11.17 0.39 -14.31
N SER A 91 -10.40 -0.61 -13.85
CA SER A 91 -10.81 -1.53 -12.80
C SER A 91 -10.37 -1.10 -11.39
N GLN A 92 -9.90 0.13 -11.22
CA GLN A 92 -9.49 0.66 -9.91
C GLN A 92 -10.59 0.45 -8.86
N ARG A 93 -10.19 0.08 -7.65
CA ARG A 93 -11.06 0.17 -6.48
C ARG A 93 -10.76 1.50 -5.78
N PRO A 94 -11.79 2.23 -5.35
CA PRO A 94 -11.56 3.51 -4.69
C PRO A 94 -10.96 3.35 -3.31
N LEU A 95 -10.28 4.40 -2.86
CA LEU A 95 -9.95 4.62 -1.46
C LEU A 95 -10.86 5.72 -0.92
N ALA A 96 -11.64 5.45 0.13
CA ALA A 96 -12.38 6.51 0.82
C ALA A 96 -11.38 7.53 1.39
N ALA A 97 -11.57 8.82 1.12
CA ALA A 97 -10.62 9.87 1.48
C ALA A 97 -10.27 9.87 2.98
N SER A 98 -11.27 9.63 3.83
CA SER A 98 -11.07 9.52 5.29
C SER A 98 -10.05 8.44 5.69
N ALA A 99 -9.84 7.40 4.88
CA ALA A 99 -8.88 6.34 5.18
C ALA A 99 -7.42 6.83 5.09
N LEU A 100 -7.15 7.94 4.39
CA LEU A 100 -5.84 8.59 4.41
C LEU A 100 -5.58 9.35 5.71
N GLU A 101 -6.63 9.74 6.42
CA GLU A 101 -6.59 10.56 7.62
C GLU A 101 -6.74 9.73 8.91
N GLU A 102 -7.26 8.51 8.81
CA GLU A 102 -7.46 7.64 9.96
C GLU A 102 -6.10 7.23 10.57
N PRO A 103 -5.86 7.50 11.87
CA PRO A 103 -4.65 7.07 12.54
C PRO A 103 -4.56 5.55 12.63
N SER A 104 -3.37 5.00 12.36
CA SER A 104 -3.12 3.59 12.57
C SER A 104 -3.23 3.21 14.05
N GLY A 105 -3.83 2.05 14.33
CA GLY A 105 -3.89 1.49 15.66
C GLY A 105 -2.52 1.05 16.19
N ALA A 106 -2.49 0.59 17.44
CA ALA A 106 -1.28 -0.02 18.00
C ALA A 106 -0.87 -1.21 17.12
N PRO A 107 0.34 -1.20 16.54
CA PRO A 107 0.79 -2.34 15.77
C PRO A 107 1.18 -3.46 16.75
N ALA A 108 1.59 -4.64 16.26
CA ALA A 108 2.18 -5.65 17.15
C ALA A 108 3.26 -5.00 18.05
N THR A 109 3.40 -5.40 19.32
CA THR A 109 4.24 -4.64 20.26
C THR A 109 5.68 -4.49 19.75
N PRO A 110 6.45 -3.43 20.11
CA PRO A 110 7.84 -3.32 19.66
C PRO A 110 8.69 -4.54 19.99
N ALA A 111 8.42 -5.21 21.12
CA ALA A 111 9.05 -6.48 21.48
C ALA A 111 8.62 -7.61 20.55
N GLU A 112 7.34 -7.74 20.19
CA GLU A 112 6.86 -8.73 19.23
C GLU A 112 7.32 -8.44 17.80
N GLN A 113 7.31 -7.18 17.35
CA GLN A 113 7.85 -6.78 16.05
C GLN A 113 9.35 -7.01 15.97
N THR A 114 10.11 -6.62 16.99
CA THR A 114 11.56 -6.83 17.03
C THR A 114 11.88 -8.32 17.15
N TYR A 115 11.13 -9.08 17.95
CA TYR A 115 11.25 -10.53 18.04
C TYR A 115 10.90 -11.21 16.71
N LEU A 116 9.79 -10.84 16.07
CA LEU A 116 9.38 -11.36 14.76
C LEU A 116 10.36 -10.95 13.67
N ALA A 117 10.82 -9.69 13.63
CA ALA A 117 11.81 -9.22 12.66
C ALA A 117 13.16 -9.91 12.84
N ASN A 118 13.64 -10.07 14.08
CA ASN A 118 14.89 -10.78 14.37
C ASN A 118 14.76 -12.30 14.12
N ARG A 119 13.62 -12.91 14.48
CA ARG A 119 13.33 -14.33 14.26
C ARG A 119 13.12 -14.67 12.79
N ALA A 120 12.48 -13.77 12.04
CA ALA A 120 12.26 -13.89 10.60
C ALA A 120 13.48 -13.48 9.78
N HIS A 121 14.58 -13.03 10.43
CA HIS A 121 15.73 -12.43 9.76
C HIS A 121 15.30 -11.38 8.70
N ALA A 122 14.36 -10.49 9.08
CA ALA A 122 13.55 -9.67 8.17
C ALA A 122 14.32 -9.25 6.91
N HIS A 123 13.96 -9.86 5.79
CA HIS A 123 14.62 -9.66 4.52
C HIS A 123 13.98 -8.49 3.78
N THR A 124 14.72 -7.40 3.60
CA THR A 124 14.31 -6.31 2.74
C THR A 124 14.84 -6.56 1.33
N LEU A 125 13.93 -6.86 0.41
CA LEU A 125 14.24 -6.95 -1.02
C LEU A 125 13.78 -5.67 -1.72
N LYS A 126 14.74 -4.84 -2.16
CA LYS A 126 14.45 -3.69 -3.02
C LYS A 126 14.60 -4.10 -4.49
N ILE A 127 13.53 -3.96 -5.27
CA ILE A 127 13.53 -4.25 -6.70
C ILE A 127 13.24 -2.99 -7.50
N ASN A 128 13.84 -2.89 -8.69
CA ASN A 128 13.48 -1.83 -9.63
C ASN A 128 12.20 -2.24 -10.37
N ALA A 129 11.06 -1.78 -9.86
CA ALA A 129 9.73 -2.05 -10.38
C ALA A 129 8.84 -0.82 -10.21
N PRO A 130 7.79 -0.65 -11.04
CA PRO A 130 6.72 0.31 -10.76
C PRO A 130 5.97 -0.10 -9.48
N HIS A 131 5.11 0.79 -8.98
CA HIS A 131 4.28 0.50 -7.79
C HIS A 131 3.42 -0.77 -7.96
N LEU A 132 3.08 -1.19 -9.18
CA LEU A 132 2.42 -2.49 -9.41
C LEU A 132 3.44 -3.62 -9.56
N SER A 133 4.30 -3.82 -8.54
CA SER A 133 5.40 -4.79 -8.61
C SER A 133 4.91 -6.23 -8.77
N MET A 134 3.75 -6.55 -8.18
CA MET A 134 3.07 -7.85 -8.33
C MET A 134 2.70 -8.17 -9.78
N VAL A 135 2.49 -7.15 -10.62
CA VAL A 135 2.13 -7.33 -12.03
C VAL A 135 3.38 -7.28 -12.91
N ALA A 136 4.33 -6.39 -12.61
CA ALA A 136 5.53 -6.19 -13.40
C ALA A 136 6.62 -7.25 -13.15
N LYS A 137 6.71 -7.78 -11.92
CA LYS A 137 7.72 -8.74 -11.47
C LYS A 137 7.09 -9.87 -10.63
N PRO A 138 6.09 -10.61 -11.16
CA PRO A 138 5.31 -11.57 -10.38
C PRO A 138 6.15 -12.68 -9.74
N ASN A 139 7.19 -13.17 -10.45
CA ASN A 139 8.04 -14.24 -9.91
C ASN A 139 8.80 -13.80 -8.67
N VAL A 140 9.36 -12.57 -8.69
CA VAL A 140 10.12 -12.03 -7.56
C VAL A 140 9.22 -11.87 -6.31
N VAL A 141 8.00 -11.40 -6.50
CA VAL A 141 7.03 -11.30 -5.40
C VAL A 141 6.60 -12.69 -4.90
N THR A 142 6.39 -13.65 -5.81
CA THR A 142 6.00 -15.01 -5.45
C THR A 142 7.09 -15.72 -4.64
N ASP A 143 8.35 -15.54 -5.03
CA ASP A 143 9.49 -16.10 -4.30
C ASP A 143 9.58 -15.50 -2.90
N LEU A 144 9.43 -14.17 -2.76
CA LEU A 144 9.39 -13.50 -1.46
C LEU A 144 8.29 -14.06 -0.53
N ILE A 145 7.09 -14.27 -1.05
CA ILE A 145 5.97 -14.83 -0.27
C ILE A 145 6.26 -16.28 0.12
N THR A 146 6.79 -17.07 -0.81
CA THR A 146 7.07 -18.49 -0.58
C THR A 146 8.17 -18.68 0.46
N ASP A 147 9.20 -17.84 0.43
CA ASP A 147 10.27 -17.86 1.42
C ASP A 147 9.74 -17.42 2.80
N ALA A 148 8.91 -16.38 2.86
CA ALA A 148 8.31 -15.94 4.12
C ALA A 148 7.41 -17.01 4.78
N ALA A 149 6.79 -17.89 4.00
CA ALA A 149 5.94 -18.97 4.50
C ALA A 149 6.72 -20.19 5.06
N ARG A 150 7.99 -20.33 4.69
CA ARG A 150 8.87 -21.43 5.11
C ARG A 150 9.51 -21.21 6.48
N HIS A 151 9.49 -19.96 6.98
CA HIS A 151 10.02 -19.55 8.27
C HIS A 151 8.88 -19.26 9.27
#